data_AF-A0A0H5R747-F1
#
_entry.id   AF-A0A0H5R747-F1
#
_cell.length_a   1.000
_cell.length_b   1.000
_cell.length_c   1.000
_cell.angle_alpha   90.00
_cell.angle_beta   90.00
_cell.angle_gamma   90.00
#
_symmetry.space_group_name_H-M   'P 1'
#
loop_
_entity.id
_entity.type
_entity.pdbx_description
1 polymer ?
#
loop_
_entity_poly.entity_id
_entity_poly.type
_entity_poly.pdbx_seq_one_letter_code
_entity_poly.pdbx_strand_id
1 'polypeptide(L)'
;MRTQNPIRKFRSSNLLPPDDIVPGLYLGDISHARDRACLRSSQIFHVLNAAAEVDCFHKKDPAFKYCHLPIVDTDQFDIYQYYGPAILFIDNAIKSNQRVLVHCAAGVSRSACLVIAYLVARCNFTVIDALAHTKQRRPRIKPNRGFWNQLLRFAAQPHVTLDEPILRQIASSDVLQPPSLRSDRVAAATSDPAKAVVSIDVKPYTGSQLAEIVPNVFIGSGEDARDLELLIYYSISHVLNVADEIECYHRTTSNIIYLHVPIRGPDDADIAAYFPDAFGFINDAINNGGKVLIHSALSICRSPSVCIAYLTVHCNFTQFTAISHIKEHHPRTQPSRAYWKQLLRIPHNLEAR
;
A
#
# COMPACT_ATOMS: atom_id res chain seq x y z
N MET A 1 -70.49 3.62 10.63
CA MET A 1 -69.61 4.49 9.82
C MET A 1 -68.56 5.12 10.71
N ARG A 2 -67.29 4.70 10.58
CA ARG A 2 -66.08 5.53 10.67
C ARG A 2 -64.90 4.60 10.40
N THR A 3 -64.60 4.50 9.12
CA THR A 3 -63.48 3.77 8.55
C THR A 3 -62.16 4.37 8.99
N GLN A 4 -61.23 3.47 9.28
CA GLN A 4 -59.82 3.71 9.55
C GLN A 4 -59.19 4.56 8.45
N ASN A 5 -58.39 5.56 8.84
CA ASN A 5 -57.51 6.30 7.95
C ASN A 5 -56.31 5.40 7.63
N PRO A 6 -56.06 4.99 6.37
CA PRO A 6 -54.89 4.20 6.06
C PRO A 6 -53.64 5.08 6.15
N ILE A 7 -52.66 4.54 6.87
CA ILE A 7 -51.29 5.01 7.01
C ILE A 7 -50.78 5.52 5.66
N ARG A 8 -50.36 6.79 5.61
CA ARG A 8 -49.66 7.39 4.46
C ARG A 8 -48.49 6.48 4.08
N LYS A 9 -48.61 5.77 2.95
CA LYS A 9 -47.50 5.05 2.33
C LYS A 9 -46.38 6.06 2.09
N PHE A 10 -45.29 5.93 2.85
CA PHE A 10 -44.03 6.58 2.53
C PHE A 10 -43.68 6.19 1.11
N ARG A 11 -43.55 7.16 0.21
CA ARG A 11 -43.08 6.92 -1.16
C ARG A 11 -41.68 6.32 -1.03
N SER A 12 -41.56 5.04 -1.36
CA SER A 12 -40.28 4.34 -1.47
C SER A 12 -39.41 5.13 -2.46
N SER A 13 -38.20 5.49 -2.06
CA SER A 13 -37.25 6.02 -3.01
C SER A 13 -37.04 5.00 -4.14
N ASN A 14 -36.97 5.47 -5.38
CA ASN A 14 -36.65 4.62 -6.54
C ASN A 14 -35.16 4.23 -6.57
N LEU A 15 -34.40 4.61 -5.54
CA LEU A 15 -33.00 4.26 -5.41
C LEU A 15 -32.90 2.84 -4.84
N LEU A 16 -32.05 2.01 -5.45
CA LEU A 16 -31.73 0.71 -4.87
C LEU A 16 -31.08 0.90 -3.49
N PRO A 17 -31.34 0.00 -2.52
CA PRO A 17 -30.66 0.04 -1.24
C PRO A 17 -29.15 -0.19 -1.42
N PRO A 18 -28.31 0.25 -0.46
CA PRO A 18 -26.89 -0.05 -0.50
C PRO A 18 -26.66 -1.57 -0.43
N ASP A 19 -25.55 -2.04 -1.00
CA ASP A 19 -25.28 -3.47 -1.14
C ASP A 19 -24.90 -4.07 0.23
N ASP A 20 -25.56 -5.16 0.61
CA ASP A 20 -25.21 -5.91 1.81
C ASP A 20 -23.93 -6.72 1.55
N ILE A 21 -22.90 -6.50 2.37
CA ILE A 21 -21.63 -7.19 2.23
C ILE A 21 -21.60 -8.41 3.15
N VAL A 22 -21.80 -8.18 4.44
CA VAL A 22 -22.00 -9.20 5.49
C VAL A 22 -23.11 -8.72 6.42
N PRO A 23 -23.72 -9.57 7.27
CA PRO A 23 -24.78 -9.14 8.17
C PRO A 23 -24.41 -7.89 8.96
N GLY A 24 -25.20 -6.82 8.79
CA GLY A 24 -24.98 -5.53 9.45
C GLY A 24 -24.06 -4.54 8.73
N LEU A 25 -23.27 -4.97 7.74
CA LEU A 25 -22.35 -4.11 6.97
C LEU A 25 -22.85 -3.87 5.55
N TYR A 26 -23.05 -2.60 5.20
CA TYR A 26 -23.50 -2.17 3.89
C TYR A 26 -22.45 -1.29 3.20
N LEU A 27 -22.28 -1.46 1.90
CA LEU A 27 -21.40 -0.66 1.05
C LEU A 27 -22.22 0.16 0.06
N GLY A 28 -21.94 1.45 -0.04
CA GLY A 28 -22.67 2.32 -0.95
C GLY A 28 -21.86 3.52 -1.43
N ASP A 29 -22.59 4.46 -2.01
CA ASP A 29 -22.09 5.70 -2.59
C ASP A 29 -22.86 6.91 -2.03
N ILE A 30 -22.55 8.11 -2.52
CA ILE A 30 -23.12 9.37 -2.03
C ILE A 30 -24.65 9.41 -2.10
N SER A 31 -25.27 8.73 -3.08
CA SER A 31 -26.72 8.73 -3.24
C SER A 31 -27.41 7.97 -2.11
N HIS A 32 -26.84 6.83 -1.72
CA HIS A 32 -27.31 6.03 -0.58
C HIS A 32 -27.15 6.79 0.74
N ALA A 33 -26.03 7.50 0.93
CA ALA A 33 -25.77 8.28 2.14
C ALA A 33 -26.68 9.51 2.29
N ARG A 34 -27.18 10.04 1.17
CA ARG A 34 -28.09 11.19 1.12
C ARG A 34 -29.56 10.78 1.33
N ASP A 35 -29.92 9.55 1.00
CA ASP A 35 -31.29 9.05 1.08
C ASP A 35 -31.69 8.67 2.51
N ARG A 36 -32.11 9.67 3.26
CA ARG A 36 -32.61 9.54 4.64
C ARG A 36 -33.73 8.50 4.78
N ALA A 37 -34.63 8.40 3.80
CA ALA A 37 -35.77 7.51 3.87
C ALA A 37 -35.31 6.06 3.76
N CYS A 38 -34.44 5.75 2.78
CA CYS A 38 -33.84 4.44 2.60
C CYS A 38 -32.99 4.01 3.81
N LEU A 39 -32.19 4.93 4.37
CA LEU A 39 -31.40 4.64 5.58
C LEU A 39 -32.30 4.25 6.76
N ARG A 40 -33.39 4.99 7.00
CA ARG A 40 -34.33 4.68 8.09
C ARG A 40 -35.10 3.39 7.86
N SER A 41 -35.63 3.15 6.65
CA SER A 41 -36.35 1.92 6.34
C SER A 41 -35.44 0.69 6.42
N SER A 42 -34.16 0.85 6.09
CA SER A 42 -33.14 -0.19 6.19
C SER A 42 -32.54 -0.29 7.60
N GLN A 43 -33.00 0.51 8.57
CA GLN A 43 -32.50 0.59 9.94
C GLN A 43 -30.99 0.87 10.04
N ILE A 44 -30.43 1.59 9.06
CA ILE A 44 -29.04 2.03 9.03
C ILE A 44 -28.96 3.39 9.70
N PHE A 45 -28.30 3.43 10.85
CA PHE A 45 -28.11 4.66 11.64
C PHE A 45 -26.63 4.99 11.88
N HIS A 46 -25.72 4.10 11.50
CA HIS A 46 -24.28 4.33 11.56
C HIS A 46 -23.77 4.55 10.13
N VAL A 47 -23.05 5.65 9.91
CA VAL A 47 -22.58 6.02 8.57
C VAL A 47 -21.10 6.39 8.63
N LEU A 48 -20.27 5.58 7.98
CA LEU A 48 -18.87 5.86 7.72
C LEU A 48 -18.76 6.52 6.34
N ASN A 49 -18.42 7.81 6.34
CA ASN A 49 -18.10 8.57 5.15
C ASN A 49 -16.58 8.56 4.93
N ALA A 50 -16.15 7.94 3.84
CA ALA A 50 -14.75 7.78 3.45
C ALA A 50 -14.32 8.78 2.37
N ALA A 51 -15.04 9.88 2.15
CA ALA A 51 -14.72 10.86 1.13
C ALA A 51 -14.48 12.25 1.73
N ALA A 52 -13.32 12.84 1.43
CA ALA A 52 -12.97 14.20 1.87
C ALA A 52 -13.96 15.25 1.35
N GLU A 53 -14.44 15.08 0.12
CA GLU A 53 -15.26 16.02 -0.64
C GLU A 53 -16.78 15.85 -0.41
N VAL A 54 -17.21 14.91 0.43
CA VAL A 54 -18.63 14.61 0.64
C VAL A 54 -19.05 14.99 2.05
N ASP A 55 -20.15 15.72 2.17
CA ASP A 55 -20.74 16.07 3.47
C ASP A 55 -21.44 14.88 4.15
N CYS A 56 -21.41 14.89 5.48
CA CYS A 56 -22.24 14.01 6.31
C CYS A 56 -23.69 14.54 6.38
N PHE A 57 -24.50 14.20 5.38
CA PHE A 57 -25.84 14.79 5.13
C PHE A 57 -26.80 14.81 6.31
N HIS A 58 -26.70 13.85 7.24
CA HIS A 58 -27.63 13.74 8.38
C HIS A 58 -26.94 13.92 9.74
N LYS A 59 -25.73 14.49 9.79
CA LYS A 59 -24.95 14.67 11.03
C LYS A 59 -25.68 15.49 12.12
N LYS A 60 -26.63 16.35 11.73
CA LYS A 60 -27.44 17.15 12.66
C LYS A 60 -28.60 16.37 13.29
N ASP A 61 -28.95 15.20 12.77
CA ASP A 61 -29.96 14.33 13.37
C ASP A 61 -29.31 13.43 14.42
N PRO A 62 -29.70 13.52 15.70
CA PRO A 62 -29.11 12.72 16.78
C PRO A 62 -29.33 11.21 16.61
N ALA A 63 -30.26 10.78 15.76
CA ALA A 63 -30.45 9.37 15.44
C ALA A 63 -29.28 8.77 14.64
N PHE A 64 -28.50 9.60 13.91
CA PHE A 64 -27.40 9.13 13.09
C PHE A 64 -26.05 9.33 13.77
N LYS A 65 -25.24 8.26 13.83
CA LYS A 65 -23.84 8.32 14.24
C LYS A 65 -22.95 8.33 13.01
N TYR A 66 -22.08 9.32 12.91
CA TYR A 66 -21.16 9.47 11.77
C TYR A 66 -19.71 9.26 12.18
N CYS A 67 -18.97 8.59 11.30
CA CYS A 67 -17.51 8.61 11.27
C CYS A 67 -17.09 9.18 9.91
N HIS A 68 -16.37 10.31 9.91
CA HIS A 68 -15.88 10.93 8.68
C HIS A 68 -14.36 10.75 8.60
N LEU A 69 -13.92 9.98 7.61
CA LEU A 69 -12.52 9.76 7.30
C LEU A 69 -12.24 10.48 5.97
N PRO A 70 -11.59 11.66 6.00
CA PRO A 70 -11.47 12.53 4.83
C PRO A 70 -10.41 12.03 3.85
N ILE A 71 -10.71 10.94 3.15
CA ILE A 71 -9.80 10.29 2.22
C ILE A 71 -9.96 10.88 0.82
N VAL A 72 -8.85 11.32 0.23
CA VAL A 72 -8.76 11.77 -1.18
C VAL A 72 -8.51 10.56 -2.07
N ASP A 73 -9.25 10.39 -3.17
CA ASP A 73 -9.20 9.18 -4.02
C ASP A 73 -8.03 9.20 -5.01
N THR A 74 -6.81 9.31 -4.51
CA THR A 74 -5.60 9.18 -5.33
C THR A 74 -4.79 7.97 -4.89
N ASP A 75 -3.94 7.47 -5.77
CA ASP A 75 -3.03 6.36 -5.48
C ASP A 75 -1.85 6.78 -4.59
N GLN A 76 -1.61 8.09 -4.39
CA GLN A 76 -0.63 8.61 -3.43
C GLN A 76 -1.19 8.79 -2.01
N PHE A 77 -2.52 8.82 -1.84
CA PHE A 77 -3.10 9.08 -0.53
C PHE A 77 -2.89 7.88 0.41
N ASP A 78 -2.41 8.15 1.62
CA ASP A 78 -2.23 7.14 2.65
C ASP A 78 -3.58 6.79 3.29
N ILE A 79 -4.25 5.76 2.76
CA ILE A 79 -5.47 5.20 3.32
C ILE A 79 -5.19 4.25 4.50
N TYR A 80 -3.95 3.78 4.66
CA TYR A 80 -3.56 2.80 5.66
C TYR A 80 -3.82 3.32 7.08
N GLN A 81 -3.52 4.59 7.34
CA GLN A 81 -3.81 5.26 8.61
C GLN A 81 -5.31 5.20 9.01
N TYR A 82 -6.21 5.00 8.05
CA TYR A 82 -7.65 4.97 8.27
C TYR A 82 -8.23 3.56 8.47
N TYR A 83 -7.48 2.49 8.26
CA TYR A 83 -7.97 1.13 8.49
C TYR A 83 -8.38 0.88 9.94
N GLY A 84 -7.52 1.23 10.91
CA GLY A 84 -7.82 1.06 12.34
C GLY A 84 -9.11 1.78 12.77
N PRO A 85 -9.23 3.10 12.56
CA PRO A 85 -10.45 3.85 12.86
C PRO A 85 -11.70 3.31 12.16
N ALA A 86 -11.59 2.94 10.88
CA ALA A 86 -12.72 2.39 10.13
C ALA A 86 -13.17 1.04 10.69
N ILE A 87 -12.22 0.14 10.94
CA ILE A 87 -12.48 -1.19 11.51
C ILE A 87 -13.16 -1.04 12.87
N LEU A 88 -12.65 -0.18 13.76
CA LEU A 88 -13.24 0.06 15.06
C LEU A 88 -14.69 0.55 14.97
N PHE A 89 -14.96 1.53 14.09
CA PHE A 89 -16.32 2.07 13.93
C PHE A 89 -17.30 1.02 13.41
N ILE A 90 -16.89 0.25 12.41
CA ILE A 90 -17.69 -0.84 11.82
C ILE A 90 -17.94 -1.94 12.85
N ASP A 91 -16.89 -2.36 13.55
CA ASP A 91 -16.95 -3.45 14.54
C ASP A 91 -17.86 -3.10 15.72
N ASN A 92 -17.79 -1.87 16.23
CA ASN A 92 -18.66 -1.39 17.30
C ASN A 92 -20.14 -1.39 16.91
N ALA A 93 -20.46 -1.00 15.67
CA ALA A 93 -21.82 -1.03 15.16
C ALA A 93 -22.33 -2.48 15.08
N ILE A 94 -21.55 -3.37 14.48
CA ILE A 94 -21.93 -4.77 14.25
C ILE A 94 -22.07 -5.54 15.58
N LYS A 95 -21.10 -5.40 16.51
CA LYS A 95 -21.16 -6.01 17.84
C LYS A 95 -22.35 -5.52 18.68
N SER A 96 -22.82 -4.30 18.42
CA SER A 96 -24.02 -3.74 19.06
C SER A 96 -25.32 -4.13 18.34
N ASN A 97 -25.26 -5.08 17.39
CA ASN A 97 -26.36 -5.50 16.53
C ASN A 97 -27.01 -4.34 15.75
N GLN A 98 -26.21 -3.34 15.38
CA GLN A 98 -26.61 -2.19 14.59
C GLN A 98 -26.11 -2.31 13.15
N ARG A 99 -26.77 -1.61 12.22
CA ARG A 99 -26.40 -1.61 10.81
C ARG A 99 -25.59 -0.37 10.46
N VAL A 100 -24.50 -0.57 9.73
CA VAL A 100 -23.56 0.47 9.30
C VAL A 100 -23.46 0.53 7.79
N LEU A 101 -23.53 1.75 7.24
CA LEU A 101 -23.19 2.06 5.86
C LEU A 101 -21.77 2.61 5.79
N VAL A 102 -20.93 2.02 4.94
CA VAL A 102 -19.64 2.57 4.54
C VAL A 102 -19.78 3.10 3.11
N HIS A 103 -19.51 4.39 2.89
CA HIS A 103 -19.64 5.00 1.57
C HIS A 103 -18.49 5.96 1.26
N CYS A 104 -18.26 6.19 -0.03
CA CYS A 104 -17.50 7.34 -0.52
C CYS A 104 -18.35 8.04 -1.59
N ALA A 105 -17.74 8.82 -2.49
CA ALA A 105 -18.48 9.47 -3.56
C ALA A 105 -19.17 8.48 -4.51
N ALA A 106 -18.41 7.53 -5.08
CA ALA A 106 -18.91 6.56 -6.07
C ALA A 106 -19.14 5.14 -5.51
N GLY A 107 -18.68 4.86 -4.29
CA GLY A 107 -18.74 3.51 -3.72
C GLY A 107 -17.90 2.50 -4.49
N VAL A 108 -16.78 2.93 -5.09
CA VAL A 108 -15.95 2.12 -5.98
C VAL A 108 -14.58 1.82 -5.37
N SER A 109 -13.89 2.84 -4.85
CA SER A 109 -12.48 2.77 -4.44
C SER A 109 -12.31 2.88 -2.93
N ARG A 110 -12.37 4.09 -2.35
CA ARG A 110 -12.15 4.37 -0.90
C ARG A 110 -12.97 3.51 0.05
N SER A 111 -14.30 3.53 -0.07
CA SER A 111 -15.19 2.77 0.82
C SER A 111 -15.07 1.27 0.63
N ALA A 112 -14.89 0.81 -0.61
CA ALA A 112 -14.64 -0.60 -0.89
C ALA A 112 -13.33 -1.06 -0.23
N CYS A 113 -12.31 -0.21 -0.24
CA CYS A 113 -11.04 -0.47 0.41
C CYS A 113 -11.20 -0.67 1.93
N LEU A 114 -11.89 0.24 2.61
CA LEU A 114 -12.14 0.12 4.06
C LEU A 114 -12.99 -1.11 4.42
N VAL A 115 -13.97 -1.46 3.58
CA VAL A 115 -14.78 -2.68 3.76
C VAL A 115 -13.93 -3.94 3.62
N ILE A 116 -13.07 -4.03 2.60
CA ILE A 116 -12.17 -5.17 2.40
C ILE A 116 -11.22 -5.30 3.59
N ALA A 117 -10.65 -4.19 4.09
CA ALA A 117 -9.80 -4.19 5.28
C ALA A 117 -10.54 -4.75 6.51
N TYR A 118 -11.82 -4.38 6.71
CA TYR A 118 -12.64 -4.94 7.78
C TYR A 118 -12.85 -6.45 7.65
N LEU A 119 -13.18 -6.95 6.45
CA LEU A 119 -13.38 -8.38 6.22
C LEU A 119 -12.11 -9.20 6.51
N VAL A 120 -10.96 -8.68 6.10
CA VAL A 120 -9.65 -9.29 6.41
C VAL A 120 -9.43 -9.32 7.93
N ALA A 121 -9.61 -8.20 8.61
CA ALA A 121 -9.27 -8.07 10.02
C ALA A 121 -10.23 -8.78 10.99
N ARG A 122 -11.53 -8.88 10.65
CA ARG A 122 -12.58 -9.32 11.58
C ARG A 122 -13.42 -10.49 11.08
N CYS A 123 -13.32 -10.86 9.81
CA CYS A 123 -14.14 -11.92 9.23
C CYS A 123 -13.34 -13.10 8.68
N ASN A 124 -12.03 -13.16 8.94
CA ASN A 124 -11.13 -14.25 8.53
C ASN A 124 -11.06 -14.48 7.00
N PHE A 125 -11.22 -13.41 6.22
CA PHE A 125 -11.03 -13.46 4.78
C PHE A 125 -9.56 -13.22 4.43
N THR A 126 -9.04 -13.91 3.42
CA THR A 126 -7.84 -13.39 2.73
C THR A 126 -8.21 -12.12 1.96
N VAL A 127 -7.23 -11.29 1.61
CA VAL A 127 -7.48 -10.07 0.82
C VAL A 127 -8.11 -10.36 -0.55
N ILE A 128 -7.78 -11.50 -1.15
CA ILE A 128 -8.33 -11.95 -2.43
C ILE A 128 -9.78 -12.40 -2.26
N ASP A 129 -10.07 -13.19 -1.21
CA ASP A 129 -11.44 -13.63 -0.92
C ASP A 129 -12.34 -12.44 -0.56
N ALA A 130 -11.83 -11.50 0.24
CA ALA A 130 -12.55 -10.29 0.62
C ALA A 130 -12.88 -9.44 -0.61
N LEU A 131 -11.93 -9.27 -1.53
CA LEU A 131 -12.17 -8.58 -2.80
C LEU A 131 -13.22 -9.32 -3.65
N ALA A 132 -13.08 -10.63 -3.82
CA ALA A 132 -14.00 -11.44 -4.62
C ALA A 132 -15.42 -11.40 -4.07
N HIS A 133 -15.59 -11.59 -2.76
CA HIS A 133 -16.86 -11.50 -2.04
C HIS A 133 -17.49 -10.12 -2.19
N THR A 134 -16.73 -9.05 -1.94
CA THR A 134 -17.24 -7.68 -2.06
C THR A 134 -17.63 -7.37 -3.50
N LYS A 135 -16.90 -7.90 -4.50
CA LYS A 135 -17.20 -7.72 -5.92
C LYS A 135 -18.42 -8.52 -6.38
N GLN A 136 -18.68 -9.69 -5.78
CA GLN A 136 -19.92 -10.43 -6.03
C GLN A 136 -21.15 -9.64 -5.58
N ARG A 137 -21.06 -8.94 -4.44
CA ARG A 137 -22.15 -8.11 -3.90
C ARG A 137 -22.25 -6.77 -4.60
N ARG A 138 -21.11 -6.15 -4.94
CA ARG A 138 -21.04 -4.87 -5.66
C ARG A 138 -20.06 -4.97 -6.84
N PRO A 139 -20.50 -5.38 -8.05
CA PRO A 139 -19.62 -5.66 -9.20
C PRO A 139 -18.72 -4.51 -9.66
N ARG A 140 -19.12 -3.27 -9.36
CA ARG A 140 -18.43 -2.05 -9.79
C ARG A 140 -17.24 -1.66 -8.91
N ILE A 141 -16.96 -2.36 -7.81
CA ILE A 141 -15.80 -2.01 -6.98
C ILE A 141 -14.50 -2.16 -7.76
N LYS A 142 -13.60 -1.20 -7.53
CA LYS A 142 -12.27 -1.16 -8.11
C LYS A 142 -11.44 -0.21 -7.24
N PRO A 143 -10.87 -0.68 -6.10
CA PRO A 143 -9.89 0.07 -5.36
C PRO A 143 -8.83 0.62 -6.30
N ASN A 144 -8.46 1.89 -6.11
CA ASN A 144 -7.34 2.44 -6.86
C ASN A 144 -6.05 1.66 -6.52
N ARG A 145 -5.03 1.79 -7.37
CA ARG A 145 -3.82 0.97 -7.26
C ARG A 145 -3.06 1.21 -5.95
N GLY A 146 -2.98 2.45 -5.49
CA GLY A 146 -2.32 2.80 -4.22
C GLY A 146 -3.02 2.18 -3.02
N PHE A 147 -4.34 2.28 -2.97
CA PHE A 147 -5.17 1.68 -1.93
C PHE A 147 -5.10 0.16 -1.96
N TRP A 148 -5.14 -0.45 -3.14
CA TRP A 148 -4.98 -1.89 -3.29
C TRP A 148 -3.63 -2.37 -2.75
N ASN A 149 -2.54 -1.67 -3.07
CA ASN A 149 -1.23 -1.99 -2.50
C ASN A 149 -1.27 -1.88 -0.97
N GLN A 150 -1.82 -0.80 -0.42
CA GLN A 150 -1.94 -0.62 1.03
C GLN A 150 -2.83 -1.68 1.71
N LEU A 151 -3.86 -2.21 1.03
CA LEU A 151 -4.65 -3.36 1.49
C LEU A 151 -3.83 -4.64 1.58
N LEU A 152 -3.03 -4.94 0.55
CA LEU A 152 -2.14 -6.10 0.56
C LEU A 152 -1.15 -6.00 1.73
N ARG A 153 -0.60 -4.80 1.96
CA ARG A 153 0.27 -4.52 3.12
C ARG A 153 -0.44 -4.77 4.45
N PHE A 154 -1.69 -4.31 4.56
CA PHE A 154 -2.50 -4.49 5.76
C PHE A 154 -2.79 -5.98 6.04
N ALA A 155 -3.12 -6.75 4.99
CA ALA A 155 -3.42 -8.17 5.09
C ALA A 155 -2.19 -9.05 5.38
N ALA A 156 -0.99 -8.60 4.99
CA ALA A 156 0.26 -9.31 5.21
C ALA A 156 0.80 -9.16 6.65
N GLN A 157 0.31 -8.19 7.42
CA GLN A 157 0.70 -8.09 8.82
C GLN A 157 0.04 -9.21 9.62
N PRO A 158 0.77 -9.93 10.50
CA PRO A 158 0.12 -10.83 11.44
C PRO A 158 -0.91 -9.99 12.19
N HIS A 159 -2.17 -10.40 12.14
CA HIS A 159 -3.22 -9.74 12.88
C HIS A 159 -2.87 -9.87 14.36
N VAL A 160 -2.05 -8.94 14.88
CA VAL A 160 -2.06 -8.58 16.29
C VAL A 160 -3.54 -8.41 16.56
N THR A 161 -4.11 -9.27 17.39
CA THR A 161 -5.47 -9.10 17.87
C THR A 161 -5.55 -7.63 18.23
N LEU A 162 -6.31 -6.86 17.43
CA LEU A 162 -6.50 -5.44 17.68
C LEU A 162 -7.33 -5.40 18.96
N ASP A 163 -6.64 -5.55 20.08
CA ASP A 163 -7.20 -5.52 21.40
C ASP A 163 -7.74 -4.11 21.56
N GLU A 164 -8.96 -4.02 22.08
CA GLU A 164 -9.68 -2.79 22.41
C GLU A 164 -8.79 -1.65 22.97
N PRO A 165 -7.76 -1.88 23.80
CA PRO A 165 -6.92 -0.80 24.33
C PRO A 165 -6.13 -0.03 23.27
N ILE A 166 -5.55 -0.71 22.26
CA ILE A 166 -4.73 -0.05 21.22
C ILE A 166 -5.62 0.79 20.31
N LEU A 167 -6.81 0.28 19.97
CA LEU A 167 -7.79 1.01 19.17
C LEU A 167 -8.38 2.20 19.93
N ARG A 168 -8.56 2.10 21.26
CA ARG A 168 -8.94 3.25 22.11
C ARG A 168 -7.85 4.31 22.16
N GLN A 169 -6.58 3.90 22.18
CA GLN A 169 -5.44 4.82 22.21
C GLN A 169 -5.31 5.59 20.88
N ILE A 170 -5.49 4.91 19.74
CA ILE A 170 -5.56 5.54 18.41
C ILE A 170 -6.81 6.43 18.30
N ALA A 171 -7.96 5.98 18.83
CA ALA A 171 -9.19 6.77 18.86
C ALA A 171 -9.10 8.03 19.75
N SER A 172 -8.27 7.99 20.79
CA SER A 172 -8.00 9.11 21.70
C SER A 172 -6.92 10.08 21.21
N SER A 173 -6.22 9.76 20.11
CA SER A 173 -5.28 10.68 19.47
C SER A 173 -6.02 11.79 18.71
N ASP A 174 -5.49 13.02 18.74
CA ASP A 174 -6.09 14.26 18.18
C ASP A 174 -6.39 14.25 16.67
N VAL A 175 -6.22 13.11 16.01
CA VAL A 175 -6.54 12.88 14.60
C VAL A 175 -8.07 12.79 14.38
N LEU A 176 -8.84 12.43 15.41
CA LEU A 176 -10.30 12.25 15.33
C LEU A 176 -11.13 13.40 15.93
N GLN A 177 -10.48 14.41 16.53
CA GLN A 177 -11.20 15.59 17.04
C GLN A 177 -11.42 16.64 15.93
N PRO A 178 -12.57 17.34 15.92
CA PRO A 178 -12.80 18.43 14.98
C PRO A 178 -11.72 19.51 15.12
N PRO A 179 -11.39 20.26 14.05
CA PRO A 179 -10.29 21.23 14.02
C PRO A 179 -10.32 22.30 15.13
N SER A 180 -11.46 22.48 15.79
CA SER A 180 -11.68 23.45 16.86
C SER A 180 -11.05 23.11 18.23
N LEU A 181 -10.42 21.94 18.40
CA LEU A 181 -9.97 21.47 19.73
C LEU A 181 -8.47 21.11 19.85
N ARG A 182 -7.64 21.38 18.83
CA ARG A 182 -6.19 21.10 18.93
C ARG A 182 -5.51 22.16 19.81
N SER A 183 -4.80 21.75 20.86
CA SER A 183 -4.02 22.66 21.71
C SER A 183 -2.62 22.89 21.14
N ASP A 184 -2.30 24.13 20.82
CA ASP A 184 -0.96 24.54 20.38
C ASP A 184 0.05 24.43 21.53
N ARG A 185 0.94 23.43 21.48
CA ARG A 185 2.17 23.43 22.28
C ARG A 185 3.35 22.98 21.43
N VAL A 186 4.11 23.97 20.97
CA VAL A 186 5.51 23.81 20.54
C VAL A 186 6.36 23.91 21.81
N ALA A 187 7.16 22.89 22.10
CA ALA A 187 8.18 22.96 23.16
C ALA A 187 9.52 22.46 22.62
N ALA A 188 10.53 23.31 22.82
CA ALA A 188 11.91 23.16 22.41
C ALA A 188 12.67 22.09 23.21
N ALA A 189 13.71 21.51 22.61
CA ALA A 189 14.76 20.79 23.33
C ALA A 189 16.13 20.96 22.64
N THR A 190 17.13 21.31 23.45
CA THR A 190 18.54 21.57 23.09
C THR A 190 19.45 20.42 23.55
N SER A 191 20.46 20.12 22.71
CA SER A 191 21.85 19.63 22.94
C SER A 191 22.18 18.33 23.71
N ASP A 192 22.80 17.36 23.00
CA ASP A 192 24.17 16.80 23.21
C ASP A 192 24.51 15.78 22.07
N PRO A 193 25.59 15.93 21.25
CA PRO A 193 25.81 15.10 20.05
C PRO A 193 26.67 13.83 20.23
N ALA A 194 27.09 13.44 21.44
CA ALA A 194 28.10 12.38 21.60
C ALA A 194 27.63 11.04 22.23
N LYS A 195 26.36 10.87 22.57
CA LYS A 195 25.82 9.58 23.08
C LYS A 195 24.37 9.36 22.63
N ALA A 196 24.18 9.03 21.37
CA ALA A 196 22.91 8.51 20.87
C ALA A 196 23.19 7.45 19.81
N VAL A 197 23.70 6.28 20.24
CA VAL A 197 23.41 5.06 19.49
C VAL A 197 21.95 4.74 19.81
N VAL A 198 21.05 5.36 19.06
CA VAL A 198 19.63 4.99 19.08
C VAL A 198 19.57 3.58 18.51
N SER A 199 19.27 2.61 19.35
CA SER A 199 18.75 1.33 18.90
C SER A 199 17.40 1.61 18.23
N ILE A 200 17.43 1.85 16.92
CA ILE A 200 16.22 2.06 16.14
C ILE A 200 15.58 0.68 16.02
N ASP A 201 14.46 0.49 16.71
CA ASP A 201 13.63 -0.69 16.57
C ASP A 201 12.90 -0.58 15.23
N VAL A 202 13.62 -0.90 14.15
CA VAL A 202 13.11 -0.71 12.79
C VAL A 202 12.15 -1.86 12.46
N LYS A 203 10.86 -1.55 12.45
CA LYS A 203 9.83 -2.41 11.87
C LYS A 203 10.03 -2.51 10.35
N PRO A 204 9.80 -3.67 9.72
CA PRO A 204 10.08 -3.86 8.29
C PRO A 204 9.28 -2.87 7.44
N TYR A 205 9.95 -2.17 6.53
CA TYR A 205 9.35 -1.23 5.58
C TYR A 205 8.38 -1.95 4.63
N THR A 206 7.12 -2.02 5.03
CA THR A 206 6.09 -2.90 4.44
C THR A 206 5.57 -2.48 3.06
N GLY A 207 6.16 -1.51 2.36
CA GLY A 207 5.78 -1.12 0.99
C GLY A 207 6.90 -1.28 -0.04
N SER A 208 8.06 -1.73 0.42
CA SER A 208 9.26 -1.79 -0.38
C SER A 208 9.25 -2.99 -1.31
N GLN A 209 9.75 -2.81 -2.55
CA GLN A 209 10.10 -3.93 -3.43
C GLN A 209 11.55 -4.37 -3.23
N LEU A 210 12.26 -3.76 -2.27
CA LEU A 210 13.63 -4.07 -1.97
C LEU A 210 13.72 -5.51 -1.46
N ALA A 211 14.37 -6.35 -2.26
CA ALA A 211 14.54 -7.75 -1.98
C ALA A 211 16.01 -8.11 -2.12
N GLU A 212 16.56 -8.82 -1.14
CA GLU A 212 17.88 -9.43 -1.27
C GLU A 212 17.78 -10.64 -2.21
N ILE A 213 18.53 -10.63 -3.31
CA ILE A 213 18.53 -11.72 -4.28
C ILE A 213 19.73 -12.64 -4.10
N VAL A 214 20.87 -12.12 -3.67
CA VAL A 214 22.02 -12.90 -3.18
C VAL A 214 22.68 -12.08 -2.08
N PRO A 215 23.52 -12.69 -1.21
CA PRO A 215 24.12 -11.96 -0.09
C PRO A 215 24.70 -10.60 -0.51
N ASN A 216 24.24 -9.54 0.13
CA ASN A 216 24.63 -8.14 -0.08
C ASN A 216 24.18 -7.50 -1.40
N VAL A 217 23.40 -8.19 -2.24
CA VAL A 217 22.84 -7.66 -3.49
C VAL A 217 21.33 -7.60 -3.41
N PHE A 218 20.81 -6.38 -3.47
CA PHE A 218 19.41 -6.07 -3.37
C PHE A 218 18.88 -5.55 -4.72
N ILE A 219 17.64 -5.89 -5.03
CA ILE A 219 16.90 -5.35 -6.17
C ILE A 219 15.73 -4.52 -5.66
N GLY A 220 15.45 -3.37 -6.26
CA GLY A 220 14.31 -2.53 -5.87
C GLY A 220 13.90 -1.50 -6.92
N SER A 221 12.94 -0.67 -6.55
CA SER A 221 12.35 0.38 -7.38
C SER A 221 12.99 1.76 -7.16
N GLY A 222 12.62 2.73 -8.00
CA GLY A 222 13.04 4.12 -7.82
C GLY A 222 12.60 4.70 -6.47
N GLU A 223 11.41 4.32 -6.01
CA GLU A 223 10.90 4.72 -4.69
C GLU A 223 11.74 4.13 -3.55
N ASP A 224 12.19 2.88 -3.68
CA ASP A 224 13.08 2.26 -2.69
C ASP A 224 14.43 2.99 -2.62
N ALA A 225 14.97 3.42 -3.76
CA ALA A 225 16.21 4.20 -3.81
C ALA A 225 16.04 5.66 -3.33
N ARG A 226 14.80 6.17 -3.32
CA ARG A 226 14.46 7.50 -2.81
C ARG A 226 14.30 7.50 -1.29
N ASP A 227 13.97 6.37 -0.70
CA ASP A 227 13.73 6.23 0.73
C ASP A 227 15.05 6.06 1.51
N LEU A 228 15.59 7.16 2.03
CA LEU A 228 16.86 7.14 2.77
C LEU A 228 16.81 6.26 4.03
N GLU A 229 15.67 6.26 4.73
CA GLU A 229 15.51 5.46 5.95
C GLU A 229 15.52 3.96 5.64
N LEU A 230 14.87 3.56 4.54
CA LEU A 230 14.94 2.21 4.01
C LEU A 230 16.38 1.80 3.68
N LEU A 231 17.13 2.66 2.96
CA LEU A 231 18.52 2.39 2.61
C LEU A 231 19.39 2.22 3.85
N ILE A 232 19.22 3.08 4.86
CA ILE A 232 19.92 2.98 6.15
C ILE A 232 19.54 1.68 6.87
N TYR A 233 18.26 1.33 6.91
CA TYR A 233 17.76 0.13 7.58
C TYR A 233 18.40 -1.15 7.02
N TYR A 234 18.42 -1.29 5.69
CA TYR A 234 19.07 -2.43 5.05
C TYR A 234 20.60 -2.31 5.02
N SER A 235 21.15 -1.19 5.50
CA SER A 235 22.57 -0.85 5.47
C SER A 235 23.13 -0.82 4.05
N ILE A 236 22.33 -0.33 3.09
CA ILE A 236 22.75 -0.10 1.71
C ILE A 236 23.77 1.02 1.68
N SER A 237 24.98 0.71 1.20
CA SER A 237 26.08 1.66 1.05
C SER A 237 26.32 2.07 -0.40
N HIS A 238 25.80 1.29 -1.35
CA HIS A 238 25.98 1.49 -2.78
C HIS A 238 24.64 1.39 -3.51
N VAL A 239 24.38 2.30 -4.44
CA VAL A 239 23.15 2.31 -5.24
C VAL A 239 23.50 2.38 -6.72
N LEU A 240 23.12 1.34 -7.45
CA LEU A 240 23.20 1.26 -8.90
C LEU A 240 21.86 1.67 -9.52
N ASN A 241 21.79 2.90 -10.01
CA ASN A 241 20.63 3.42 -10.73
C ASN A 241 20.74 3.05 -12.20
N VAL A 242 19.84 2.19 -12.69
CA VAL A 242 19.83 1.77 -14.10
C VAL A 242 18.73 2.43 -14.93
N ALA A 243 18.09 3.48 -14.42
CA ALA A 243 17.03 4.22 -15.12
C ALA A 243 17.52 5.58 -15.61
N ASP A 244 17.33 5.87 -16.89
CA ASP A 244 17.65 7.17 -17.50
C ASP A 244 16.86 8.32 -16.86
N GLU A 245 15.59 8.08 -16.51
CA GLU A 245 14.66 9.09 -16.04
C GLU A 245 14.68 9.36 -14.52
N ILE A 246 15.56 8.71 -13.77
CA ILE A 246 15.63 8.84 -12.30
C ILE A 246 16.95 9.48 -11.90
N GLU A 247 16.86 10.48 -11.02
CA GLU A 247 18.02 11.11 -10.40
C GLU A 247 18.60 10.28 -9.26
N CYS A 248 19.88 10.52 -8.92
CA CYS A 248 20.52 9.91 -7.76
C CYS A 248 20.19 10.71 -6.47
N TYR A 249 19.07 10.37 -5.81
CA TYR A 249 18.44 11.15 -4.74
C TYR A 249 19.35 11.58 -3.58
N HIS A 250 20.28 10.73 -3.12
CA HIS A 250 21.04 10.97 -1.87
C HIS A 250 22.54 11.20 -2.06
N ARG A 251 22.96 11.53 -3.29
CA ARG A 251 24.39 11.60 -3.67
C ARG A 251 25.20 12.65 -2.88
N THR A 252 24.55 13.68 -2.35
CA THR A 252 25.21 14.80 -1.65
C THR A 252 24.97 14.83 -0.15
N THR A 253 24.02 14.04 0.36
CA THR A 253 23.50 14.13 1.73
C THR A 253 23.76 12.88 2.56
N SER A 254 24.31 11.82 1.95
CA SER A 254 24.53 10.53 2.60
C SER A 254 25.87 9.92 2.19
N ASN A 255 26.39 8.98 2.99
CA ASN A 255 27.58 8.18 2.65
C ASN A 255 27.27 7.08 1.62
N ILE A 256 26.24 7.26 0.79
CA ILE A 256 25.83 6.28 -0.22
C ILE A 256 26.52 6.59 -1.55
N ILE A 257 27.24 5.61 -2.07
CA ILE A 257 27.97 5.73 -3.33
C ILE A 257 27.02 5.35 -4.47
N TYR A 258 26.89 6.24 -5.46
CA TYR A 258 26.02 6.01 -6.62
C TYR A 258 26.81 5.78 -7.89
N LEU A 259 26.40 4.75 -8.65
CA LEU A 259 26.67 4.64 -10.08
C LEU A 259 25.36 4.80 -10.85
N HIS A 260 25.35 5.70 -11.84
CA HIS A 260 24.22 5.88 -12.75
C HIS A 260 24.58 5.31 -14.12
N VAL A 261 23.77 4.35 -14.56
CA VAL A 261 23.86 3.66 -15.83
C VAL A 261 22.54 3.92 -16.57
N PRO A 262 22.44 4.92 -17.45
CA PRO A 262 21.16 5.36 -18.00
C PRO A 262 20.66 4.41 -19.09
N ILE A 263 20.05 3.29 -18.69
CA ILE A 263 19.43 2.33 -19.61
C ILE A 263 18.03 2.83 -19.96
N ARG A 264 17.74 3.04 -21.24
CA ARG A 264 16.41 3.48 -21.69
C ARG A 264 15.40 2.34 -21.60
N GLY A 265 14.14 2.61 -21.87
CA GLY A 265 13.03 1.66 -21.71
C GLY A 265 13.19 0.32 -22.45
N PRO A 266 12.21 -0.60 -22.32
CA PRO A 266 12.29 -2.02 -22.73
C PRO A 266 12.65 -2.30 -24.20
N ASP A 267 12.67 -1.28 -25.06
CA ASP A 267 13.00 -1.35 -26.49
C ASP A 267 14.42 -0.81 -26.81
N ASP A 268 15.25 -0.53 -25.80
CA ASP A 268 16.61 -0.03 -26.02
C ASP A 268 17.56 -1.13 -26.54
N ALA A 269 18.46 -0.73 -27.43
CA ALA A 269 19.13 -1.64 -28.35
C ALA A 269 20.22 -2.53 -27.70
N ASP A 270 20.90 -2.06 -26.65
CA ASP A 270 22.05 -2.79 -26.08
C ASP A 270 22.16 -2.61 -24.56
N ILE A 271 21.46 -3.45 -23.80
CA ILE A 271 21.62 -3.50 -22.34
C ILE A 271 22.98 -4.12 -21.95
N ALA A 272 23.55 -4.96 -22.81
CA ALA A 272 24.78 -5.69 -22.52
C ALA A 272 26.02 -4.78 -22.47
N ALA A 273 26.00 -3.68 -23.22
CA ALA A 273 27.05 -2.64 -23.17
C ALA A 273 27.29 -2.10 -21.75
N TYR A 274 26.29 -2.14 -20.86
CA TYR A 274 26.37 -1.60 -19.52
C TYR A 274 26.80 -2.60 -18.44
N PHE A 275 26.86 -3.89 -18.78
CA PHE A 275 27.18 -4.94 -17.80
C PHE A 275 28.57 -4.82 -17.18
N PRO A 276 29.65 -4.51 -17.93
CA PRO A 276 30.99 -4.38 -17.33
C PRO A 276 31.05 -3.37 -16.19
N ASP A 277 30.52 -2.16 -16.40
CA ASP A 277 30.50 -1.09 -15.39
C ASP A 277 29.60 -1.44 -14.22
N ALA A 278 28.42 -2.00 -14.49
CA ALA A 278 27.48 -2.45 -13.46
C ALA A 278 28.11 -3.54 -12.57
N PHE A 279 28.76 -4.54 -13.17
CA PHE A 279 29.37 -5.65 -12.42
C PHE A 279 30.59 -5.20 -11.64
N GLY A 280 31.44 -4.34 -12.21
CA GLY A 280 32.56 -3.73 -11.50
C GLY A 280 32.10 -3.03 -10.23
N PHE A 281 31.09 -2.18 -10.34
CA PHE A 281 30.50 -1.48 -9.20
C PHE A 281 29.93 -2.42 -8.13
N ILE A 282 29.20 -3.45 -8.55
CA ILE A 282 28.62 -4.44 -7.62
C ILE A 282 29.74 -5.19 -6.89
N ASN A 283 30.73 -5.69 -7.61
CA ASN A 283 31.82 -6.47 -7.04
C ASN A 283 32.71 -5.63 -6.13
N ASP A 284 33.05 -4.40 -6.53
CA ASP A 284 33.84 -3.47 -5.70
C ASP A 284 33.12 -3.17 -4.39
N ALA A 285 31.81 -2.93 -4.43
CA ALA A 285 31.02 -2.72 -3.23
C ALA A 285 31.07 -3.95 -2.29
N ILE A 286 30.81 -5.15 -2.82
CA ILE A 286 30.79 -6.39 -2.03
C ILE A 286 32.17 -6.70 -1.44
N ASN A 287 33.24 -6.56 -2.23
CA ASN A 287 34.62 -6.81 -1.79
C ASN A 287 35.07 -5.87 -0.66
N ASN A 288 34.47 -4.68 -0.59
CA ASN A 288 34.70 -3.71 0.49
C ASN A 288 33.68 -3.83 1.64
N GLY A 289 32.90 -4.92 1.70
CA GLY A 289 31.92 -5.19 2.77
C GLY A 289 30.64 -4.34 2.67
N GLY A 290 30.40 -3.72 1.51
CA GLY A 290 29.21 -2.94 1.23
C GLY A 290 28.01 -3.78 0.79
N LYS A 291 26.83 -3.14 0.79
CA LYS A 291 25.58 -3.69 0.25
C LYS A 291 25.08 -2.81 -0.88
N VAL A 292 24.64 -3.46 -1.96
CA VAL A 292 24.28 -2.78 -3.21
C VAL A 292 22.78 -2.89 -3.44
N LEU A 293 22.12 -1.77 -3.71
CA LEU A 293 20.78 -1.74 -4.30
C LEU A 293 20.87 -1.49 -5.80
N ILE A 294 20.32 -2.38 -6.60
CA ILE A 294 20.15 -2.23 -8.05
C ILE A 294 18.69 -1.83 -8.31
N HIS A 295 18.46 -0.65 -8.90
CA HIS A 295 17.10 -0.17 -9.11
C HIS A 295 16.83 0.45 -10.48
N SER A 296 15.55 0.38 -10.85
CA SER A 296 14.95 1.12 -11.96
C SER A 296 13.55 1.58 -11.54
N ALA A 297 12.88 2.45 -12.31
CA ALA A 297 11.62 3.07 -11.87
C ALA A 297 10.61 2.14 -11.21
N LEU A 298 10.21 1.06 -11.89
CA LEU A 298 9.22 0.11 -11.39
C LEU A 298 9.83 -1.23 -10.95
N SER A 299 11.13 -1.42 -11.14
CA SER A 299 11.82 -2.70 -10.93
C SER A 299 11.28 -3.91 -11.72
N ILE A 300 10.58 -3.70 -12.85
CA ILE A 300 9.98 -4.81 -13.61
C ILE A 300 10.93 -5.39 -14.66
N CYS A 301 11.70 -4.55 -15.35
CA CYS A 301 12.41 -4.95 -16.58
C CYS A 301 13.92 -4.69 -16.50
N ARG A 302 14.36 -3.43 -16.39
CA ARG A 302 15.79 -3.05 -16.46
C ARG A 302 16.62 -3.60 -15.30
N SER A 303 16.27 -3.25 -14.05
CA SER A 303 17.01 -3.75 -12.87
C SER A 303 17.01 -5.28 -12.80
N PRO A 304 15.89 -6.01 -13.01
CA PRO A 304 15.95 -7.46 -13.06
C PRO A 304 16.82 -8.01 -14.19
N SER A 305 16.89 -7.35 -15.36
CA SER A 305 17.75 -7.81 -16.46
C SER A 305 19.23 -7.70 -16.08
N VAL A 306 19.64 -6.62 -15.41
CA VAL A 306 21.00 -6.47 -14.88
C VAL A 306 21.29 -7.53 -13.79
N CYS A 307 20.33 -7.77 -12.89
CA CYS A 307 20.46 -8.82 -11.87
C CYS A 307 20.61 -10.22 -12.50
N ILE A 308 19.81 -10.57 -13.50
CA ILE A 308 19.90 -11.86 -14.21
C ILE A 308 21.28 -12.04 -14.83
N ALA A 309 21.79 -10.99 -15.50
CA ALA A 309 23.11 -11.00 -16.10
C ALA A 309 24.21 -11.20 -15.04
N TYR A 310 24.14 -10.45 -13.94
CA TYR A 310 25.10 -10.56 -12.83
C TYR A 310 25.11 -11.96 -12.21
N LEU A 311 23.94 -12.51 -11.87
CA LEU A 311 23.83 -13.86 -11.31
C LEU A 311 24.35 -14.94 -12.26
N THR A 312 24.19 -14.73 -13.57
CA THR A 312 24.67 -15.68 -14.59
C THR A 312 26.20 -15.71 -14.66
N VAL A 313 26.84 -14.55 -14.55
CA VAL A 313 28.29 -14.42 -14.69
C VAL A 313 29.03 -14.69 -13.38
N HIS A 314 28.47 -14.27 -12.25
CA HIS A 314 29.17 -14.22 -10.96
C HIS A 314 28.61 -15.15 -9.88
N CYS A 315 27.42 -15.73 -10.08
CA CYS A 315 26.76 -16.53 -9.03
C CYS A 315 26.38 -17.95 -9.49
N ASN A 316 26.91 -18.42 -10.63
CA ASN A 316 26.69 -19.77 -11.17
C ASN A 316 25.20 -20.11 -11.42
N PHE A 317 24.41 -19.11 -11.85
CA PHE A 317 23.06 -19.34 -12.34
C PHE A 317 23.05 -19.47 -13.86
N THR A 318 22.13 -20.26 -14.41
CA THR A 318 21.68 -20.08 -15.79
C THR A 318 20.72 -18.90 -15.87
N GLN A 319 20.49 -18.34 -17.06
CA GLN A 319 19.51 -17.27 -17.25
C GLN A 319 18.12 -17.67 -16.71
N PHE A 320 17.74 -18.94 -16.91
CA PHE A 320 16.46 -19.49 -16.47
C PHE A 320 16.38 -19.69 -14.96
N THR A 321 17.44 -20.17 -14.33
CA THR A 321 17.46 -20.30 -12.87
C THR A 321 17.56 -18.93 -12.20
N ALA A 322 18.31 -17.98 -12.78
CA ALA A 322 18.41 -16.60 -12.29
C ALA A 322 17.06 -15.88 -12.31
N ILE A 323 16.31 -15.93 -13.42
CA ILE A 323 14.99 -15.28 -13.47
C ILE A 323 13.99 -15.96 -12.53
N SER A 324 14.07 -17.28 -12.37
CA SER A 324 13.18 -18.01 -11.45
C SER A 324 13.49 -17.62 -10.00
N HIS A 325 14.77 -17.62 -9.63
CA HIS A 325 15.26 -17.19 -8.32
C HIS A 325 14.85 -15.75 -7.97
N ILE A 326 15.07 -14.80 -8.90
CA ILE A 326 14.66 -13.42 -8.68
C ILE A 326 13.14 -13.33 -8.54
N LYS A 327 12.34 -14.16 -9.22
CA LYS A 327 10.87 -14.15 -9.08
C LYS A 327 10.37 -14.67 -7.75
N GLU A 328 11.12 -15.52 -7.04
CA GLU A 328 10.76 -15.98 -5.70
C GLU A 328 10.74 -14.80 -4.71
N HIS A 329 11.66 -13.86 -4.88
CA HIS A 329 11.79 -12.68 -4.01
C HIS A 329 11.19 -11.40 -4.61
N HIS A 330 11.07 -11.33 -5.93
CA HIS A 330 10.61 -10.17 -6.70
C HIS A 330 9.68 -10.62 -7.86
N PRO A 331 8.40 -10.98 -7.57
CA PRO A 331 7.53 -11.74 -8.49
C PRO A 331 7.15 -11.03 -9.80
N ARG A 332 7.22 -9.69 -9.83
CA ARG A 332 6.88 -8.90 -11.02
C ARG A 332 8.00 -8.83 -12.06
N THR A 333 9.10 -9.52 -11.82
CA THR A 333 10.25 -9.59 -12.74
C THR A 333 9.82 -10.07 -14.12
N GLN A 334 9.99 -9.20 -15.10
CA GLN A 334 9.61 -9.42 -16.49
C GLN A 334 10.53 -8.62 -17.43
N PRO A 335 11.73 -9.15 -17.75
CA PRO A 335 12.57 -8.62 -18.81
C PRO A 335 11.80 -8.52 -20.14
N SER A 336 12.09 -7.49 -20.93
CA SER A 336 11.54 -7.38 -22.27
C SER A 336 12.07 -8.49 -23.17
N ARG A 337 11.37 -8.77 -24.27
CA ARG A 337 11.84 -9.75 -25.25
C ARG A 337 13.19 -9.36 -25.85
N ALA A 338 13.47 -8.07 -26.00
CA ALA A 338 14.75 -7.57 -26.52
C ALA A 338 15.89 -7.86 -25.55
N TYR A 339 15.73 -7.51 -24.27
CA TYR A 339 16.73 -7.81 -23.24
C TYR A 339 16.92 -9.29 -23.02
N TRP A 340 15.83 -10.08 -23.00
CA TRP A 340 15.93 -11.52 -22.86
C TRP A 340 16.79 -12.17 -23.94
N LYS A 341 16.70 -11.70 -25.20
CA LYS A 341 17.59 -12.17 -26.28
C LYS A 341 19.07 -11.86 -26.03
N GLN A 342 19.37 -10.72 -25.40
CA GLN A 342 20.74 -10.35 -25.05
C GLN A 342 21.25 -11.17 -23.86
N LEU A 343 20.41 -11.38 -22.83
CA LEU A 343 20.74 -12.22 -21.68
C LEU A 343 21.07 -13.66 -22.08
N LEU A 344 20.35 -14.24 -23.04
CA LEU A 344 20.62 -15.57 -23.58
C LEU A 344 21.96 -15.69 -24.32
N ARG A 345 22.62 -14.58 -24.67
CA ARG A 345 23.96 -14.58 -25.28
C ARG A 345 25.08 -14.58 -24.25
N ILE A 346 24.76 -14.33 -22.97
CA ILE A 346 25.75 -14.34 -21.90
C ILE A 346 26.21 -15.80 -21.69
N PRO A 347 27.52 -16.08 -21.79
CA PRO A 347 28.03 -17.42 -21.52
C PRO A 347 27.84 -17.76 -20.04
N HIS A 348 27.36 -18.98 -19.76
CA HIS A 348 27.31 -19.50 -18.40
C HIS A 348 28.73 -19.82 -17.95
N ASN A 349 29.21 -19.12 -16.93
CA ASN A 349 30.57 -19.34 -16.45
C ASN A 349 30.59 -20.57 -15.52
N LEU A 350 31.10 -21.71 -16.01
CA LEU A 350 31.21 -22.96 -15.24
C LEU A 350 32.45 -22.99 -14.31
N GLU A 351 33.30 -21.95 -14.35
CA GLU A 351 34.63 -21.94 -13.71
C GLU A 351 34.72 -21.13 -12.40
N ALA A 352 33.63 -20.56 -11.88
CA ALA A 352 33.65 -19.88 -10.58
C ALA A 352 33.63 -20.93 -9.43
N ARG A 353 34.81 -21.47 -9.09
CA ARG A 353 35.09 -22.25 -7.88
C ARG A 353 35.89 -21.44 -6.88
#